data_AF-A0A2D4H877-F1
#
_entry.id   AF-A0A2D4H877-F1
#
_cell.length_a   1.000
_cell.length_b   1.000
_cell.length_c   1.000
_cell.angle_alpha   90.00
_cell.angle_beta   90.00
_cell.angle_gamma   90.00
#
_symmetry.space_group_name_H-M   'P 1'
#
loop_
_entity.id
_entity.type
_entity.pdbx_description
1 polymer ?
#
loop_
_entity_poly.entity_id
_entity_poly.type
_entity_poly.pdbx_seq_one_letter_code
_entity_poly.pdbx_strand_id
1 'polypeptide(L)'
;AVVSMQSTWGGECAAQATHYALELLARKCMTIPTWDLAGDLLMMIPDNELQLIKLCAFYPGCTAEINDLHEKCSLPDVEECMQLAEKAQTDGNIFESMKYYLLSAEPEKALPIGIQYVKEQISSSDWTLDAVYPFLDLLSYIRTEKLLLHKCSEFRNELLILCGYIGALLAIRRQYTSIVPALYEYTSQLLKRRDVCVPLKIKQLSEELDAWRVCSQSLNKMSTFYRSSDELLQ
;
A
#
# COMPACT_ATOMS: atom_id res chain seq x y z
N ALA A 1 -34.19 -11.33 -20.27
CA ALA A 1 -32.76 -10.94 -20.35
C ALA A 1 -32.38 -9.79 -19.41
N VAL A 2 -33.30 -8.93 -18.93
CA VAL A 2 -32.95 -7.78 -18.06
C VAL A 2 -33.01 -8.10 -16.55
N VAL A 3 -33.76 -9.12 -16.13
CA VAL A 3 -33.90 -9.51 -14.71
C VAL A 3 -32.70 -10.30 -14.16
N SER A 4 -31.87 -10.88 -15.03
CA SER A 4 -30.68 -11.66 -14.65
C SER A 4 -29.41 -10.82 -14.45
N MET A 5 -29.39 -9.54 -14.86
CA MET A 5 -28.22 -8.65 -14.70
C MET A 5 -28.22 -7.90 -13.36
N GLN A 6 -29.39 -7.65 -12.76
CA GLN A 6 -29.47 -6.98 -11.45
C GLN A 6 -29.13 -7.92 -10.28
N SER A 7 -29.42 -9.22 -10.41
CA SER A 7 -29.06 -10.22 -9.39
C SER A 7 -27.56 -10.54 -9.37
N THR A 8 -26.88 -10.46 -10.52
CA THR A 8 -25.42 -10.68 -10.61
C THR A 8 -24.64 -9.46 -10.12
N TRP A 9 -25.06 -8.24 -10.46
CA TRP A 9 -24.42 -7.01 -9.98
C TRP A 9 -24.44 -6.86 -8.45
N GLY A 10 -25.56 -7.21 -7.81
CA GLY A 10 -25.65 -7.23 -6.34
C GLY A 10 -24.75 -8.30 -5.70
N GLY A 11 -24.60 -9.46 -6.36
CA GLY A 11 -23.72 -10.54 -5.92
C GLY A 11 -22.23 -10.20 -6.05
N GLU A 12 -21.82 -9.52 -7.12
CA GLU A 12 -20.44 -9.09 -7.36
C GLU A 12 -20.00 -8.01 -6.35
N CYS A 13 -20.85 -7.02 -6.07
CA CYS A 13 -20.57 -6.02 -5.03
C CYS A 13 -20.50 -6.65 -3.63
N ALA A 14 -21.39 -7.61 -3.33
CA ALA A 14 -21.35 -8.32 -2.05
C ALA A 14 -20.07 -9.15 -1.92
N ALA A 15 -19.66 -9.86 -2.98
CA ALA A 15 -18.42 -10.63 -3.00
C ALA A 15 -17.19 -9.74 -2.78
N GLN A 16 -17.11 -8.60 -3.47
CA GLN A 16 -15.99 -7.67 -3.31
C GLN A 16 -15.91 -7.08 -1.89
N ALA A 17 -17.06 -6.74 -1.29
CA ALA A 17 -17.11 -6.30 0.09
C ALA A 17 -16.68 -7.39 1.07
N THR A 18 -17.09 -8.64 0.83
CA THR A 18 -16.67 -9.80 1.62
C THR A 18 -15.17 -10.04 1.50
N HIS A 19 -14.60 -10.00 0.29
CA HIS A 19 -13.15 -10.15 0.08
C HIS A 19 -12.38 -9.07 0.83
N TYR A 20 -12.80 -7.81 0.71
CA TYR A 20 -12.16 -6.70 1.43
C TYR A 20 -12.25 -6.87 2.95
N ALA A 21 -13.40 -7.32 3.47
CA ALA A 21 -13.55 -7.61 4.89
C ALA A 21 -12.62 -8.75 5.35
N LEU A 22 -12.48 -9.82 4.56
CA LEU A 22 -11.56 -10.93 4.83
C LEU A 22 -10.10 -10.45 4.85
N GLU A 23 -9.68 -9.60 3.91
CA GLU A 23 -8.33 -9.01 3.90
C GLU A 23 -8.06 -8.19 5.17
N LEU A 24 -9.02 -7.35 5.58
CA LEU A 24 -8.89 -6.55 6.80
C LEU A 24 -8.82 -7.41 8.07
N LEU A 25 -9.62 -8.49 8.12
CA LEU A 25 -9.59 -9.45 9.22
C LEU A 25 -8.25 -10.21 9.26
N ALA A 26 -7.78 -10.70 8.12
CA ALA A 26 -6.48 -11.37 8.01
C ALA A 26 -5.35 -10.44 8.48
N ARG A 27 -5.35 -9.17 8.06
CA ARG A 27 -4.35 -8.18 8.51
C ARG A 27 -4.39 -7.95 10.02
N LYS A 28 -5.57 -7.96 10.63
CA LYS A 28 -5.71 -7.88 12.09
C LYS A 28 -5.15 -9.14 12.77
N CYS A 29 -5.35 -10.31 12.18
CA CYS A 29 -4.80 -11.57 12.67
C CYS A 29 -3.26 -11.65 12.61
N MET A 30 -2.60 -10.92 11.71
CA MET A 30 -1.12 -10.81 11.66
C MET A 30 -0.52 -10.11 12.90
N THR A 31 -1.29 -9.24 13.56
CA THR A 31 -0.84 -8.51 14.78
C THR A 31 -1.01 -9.32 16.07
N ILE A 32 -1.63 -10.49 15.99
CA ILE A 32 -1.90 -11.44 17.07
C ILE A 32 -1.12 -12.73 16.71
N PRO A 33 -0.75 -13.63 17.64
CA PRO A 33 -0.16 -14.93 17.28
C PRO A 33 -1.17 -15.89 16.61
N THR A 34 -1.94 -15.42 15.64
CA THR A 34 -2.98 -16.14 14.88
C THR A 34 -2.70 -16.05 13.38
N TRP A 35 -1.46 -16.32 12.97
CA TRP A 35 -1.03 -16.24 11.57
C TRP A 35 -1.68 -17.30 10.68
N ASP A 36 -1.86 -18.54 11.20
CA ASP A 36 -2.54 -19.60 10.45
C ASP A 36 -3.98 -19.19 10.08
N LEU A 37 -4.71 -18.56 11.02
CA LEU A 37 -6.05 -18.04 10.76
C LEU A 37 -6.05 -16.94 9.68
N ALA A 38 -5.02 -16.10 9.64
CA ALA A 38 -4.90 -15.10 8.58
C ALA A 38 -4.72 -15.77 7.21
N GLY A 39 -3.93 -16.84 7.13
CA GLY A 39 -3.81 -17.67 5.93
C GLY A 39 -5.15 -18.28 5.51
N ASP A 40 -5.85 -18.95 6.44
CA ASP A 40 -7.15 -19.57 6.19
C ASP A 40 -8.19 -18.57 5.64
N LEU A 41 -8.23 -17.36 6.20
CA LEU A 41 -9.12 -16.29 5.74
C LEU A 41 -8.80 -15.84 4.31
N LEU A 42 -7.50 -15.72 3.96
CA LEU A 42 -7.07 -15.30 2.63
C LEU A 42 -7.30 -16.39 1.57
N MET A 43 -7.19 -17.66 1.94
CA MET A 43 -7.49 -18.79 1.06
C MET A 43 -8.96 -18.85 0.63
N MET A 44 -9.87 -18.18 1.35
CA MET A 44 -11.28 -18.04 0.96
C MET A 44 -11.51 -17.02 -0.17
N ILE A 45 -10.53 -16.17 -0.46
CA ILE A 45 -10.61 -15.14 -1.51
C ILE A 45 -10.07 -15.73 -2.82
N PRO A 46 -10.73 -15.55 -3.97
CA PRO A 46 -10.16 -15.90 -5.28
C PRO A 46 -9.00 -14.96 -5.65
N ASP A 47 -8.05 -15.42 -6.46
CA ASP A 47 -6.89 -14.62 -6.90
C ASP A 47 -6.10 -13.98 -5.75
N ASN A 48 -5.87 -14.77 -4.69
CA ASN A 48 -5.32 -14.33 -3.40
C ASN A 48 -3.78 -14.30 -3.30
N GLU A 49 -3.08 -14.56 -4.41
CA GLU A 49 -1.62 -14.72 -4.44
C GLU A 49 -0.92 -13.51 -3.79
N LEU A 50 -1.32 -12.29 -4.15
CA LEU A 50 -0.70 -11.07 -3.63
C LEU A 50 -0.92 -10.90 -2.12
N GLN A 51 -2.09 -11.30 -1.62
CA GLN A 51 -2.43 -11.23 -0.21
C GLN A 51 -1.63 -12.26 0.59
N LEU A 52 -1.46 -13.48 0.05
CA LEU A 52 -0.63 -14.53 0.66
C LEU A 52 0.85 -14.15 0.67
N ILE A 53 1.34 -13.51 -0.40
CA ILE A 53 2.70 -12.97 -0.45
C ILE A 53 2.92 -11.95 0.66
N LYS A 54 1.99 -11.00 0.82
CA LYS A 54 2.02 -9.99 1.89
C LYS A 54 2.01 -10.61 3.28
N LEU A 55 1.20 -11.66 3.49
CA LEU A 55 1.17 -12.44 4.73
C LEU A 55 2.55 -13.04 5.01
N CYS A 56 3.08 -13.83 4.07
CA CYS A 56 4.34 -14.54 4.26
C CYS A 56 5.53 -13.59 4.45
N ALA A 57 5.58 -12.51 3.67
CA ALA A 57 6.65 -11.50 3.74
C ALA A 57 6.77 -10.84 5.13
N PHE A 58 5.65 -10.64 5.82
CA PHE A 58 5.62 -9.96 7.12
C PHE A 58 5.73 -10.91 8.32
N TYR A 59 5.81 -12.22 8.08
CA TYR A 59 5.90 -13.22 9.13
C TYR A 59 7.28 -13.15 9.85
N PRO A 60 7.31 -12.99 11.19
CA PRO A 60 8.56 -12.76 11.92
C PRO A 60 9.33 -14.05 12.29
N GLY A 61 8.96 -15.20 11.72
CA GLY A 61 9.58 -16.50 12.02
C GLY A 61 10.99 -16.69 11.46
N CYS A 62 11.64 -17.78 11.87
CA CYS A 62 12.89 -18.23 11.27
C CYS A 62 12.67 -18.84 9.87
N THR A 63 13.74 -19.07 9.12
CA THR A 63 13.65 -19.57 7.74
C THR A 63 12.87 -20.88 7.60
N ALA A 64 13.00 -21.81 8.57
CA ALA A 64 12.23 -23.06 8.56
C ALA A 64 10.73 -22.79 8.70
N GLU A 65 10.32 -21.98 9.68
CA GLU A 65 8.91 -21.62 9.89
C GLU A 65 8.34 -20.80 8.70
N ILE A 66 9.17 -19.96 8.07
CA ILE A 66 8.79 -19.24 6.85
C ILE A 66 8.54 -20.21 5.69
N ASN A 67 9.43 -21.18 5.46
CA ASN A 67 9.26 -22.17 4.40
C ASN A 67 8.03 -23.06 4.66
N ASP A 68 7.78 -23.45 5.91
CA ASP A 68 6.56 -24.19 6.28
C ASP A 68 5.29 -23.38 5.95
N LEU A 69 5.33 -22.06 6.17
CA LEU A 69 4.22 -21.17 5.81
C LEU A 69 4.09 -21.00 4.28
N HIS A 70 5.21 -20.89 3.55
CA HIS A 70 5.20 -20.83 2.09
C HIS A 70 4.57 -22.10 1.49
N GLU A 71 4.92 -23.28 2.00
CA GLU A 71 4.35 -24.54 1.56
C GLU A 71 2.83 -24.57 1.76
N LYS A 72 2.34 -24.16 2.94
CA LYS A 72 0.88 -24.03 3.20
C LYS A 72 0.19 -23.07 2.22
N CYS A 73 0.88 -21.99 1.84
CA CYS A 73 0.36 -20.99 0.90
C CYS A 73 0.64 -21.34 -0.58
N SER A 74 1.21 -22.51 -0.88
CA SER A 74 1.63 -22.89 -2.24
C SER A 74 2.58 -21.88 -2.90
N LEU A 75 3.48 -21.28 -2.11
CA LEU A 75 4.51 -20.35 -2.56
C LEU A 75 5.89 -21.05 -2.63
N PRO A 76 6.81 -20.58 -3.50
CA PRO A 76 8.17 -21.09 -3.56
C PRO A 76 8.91 -20.90 -2.23
N ASP A 77 9.90 -21.74 -1.95
CA ASP A 77 10.74 -21.55 -0.76
C ASP A 77 11.60 -20.27 -0.86
N VAL A 78 12.20 -19.89 0.27
CA VAL A 78 12.99 -18.65 0.40
C VAL A 78 14.17 -18.57 -0.59
N GLU A 79 14.79 -19.70 -0.94
CA GLU A 79 15.93 -19.74 -1.86
C GLU A 79 15.47 -19.64 -3.31
N GLU A 80 14.42 -20.37 -3.67
CA GLU A 80 13.77 -20.28 -4.98
C GLU A 80 13.24 -18.87 -5.23
N CYS A 81 12.64 -18.23 -4.21
CA CYS A 81 12.20 -16.84 -4.27
C CYS A 81 13.36 -15.88 -4.60
N MET A 82 14.57 -16.10 -4.07
CA MET A 82 15.73 -15.27 -4.44
C MET A 82 16.03 -15.36 -5.93
N GLN A 83 16.08 -16.58 -6.48
CA GLN A 83 16.38 -16.83 -7.89
C GLN A 83 15.30 -16.26 -8.81
N LEU A 84 14.02 -16.42 -8.44
CA LEU A 84 12.89 -15.84 -9.17
C LEU A 84 12.92 -14.31 -9.16
N ALA A 85 13.30 -13.70 -8.04
CA ALA A 85 13.41 -12.25 -7.91
C ALA A 85 14.50 -11.67 -8.82
N GLU A 86 15.68 -12.29 -8.86
CA GLU A 86 16.81 -11.88 -9.71
C GLU A 86 16.50 -12.07 -11.19
N LYS A 87 15.83 -13.17 -11.54
CA LYS A 87 15.35 -13.41 -12.91
C LYS A 87 14.33 -12.36 -13.34
N ALA A 88 13.29 -12.13 -12.54
CA ALA A 88 12.25 -11.13 -12.84
C ALA A 88 12.85 -9.71 -12.97
N GLN A 89 13.87 -9.39 -12.18
CA GLN A 89 14.60 -8.14 -12.30
C GLN A 89 15.32 -8.02 -13.65
N THR A 90 16.00 -9.09 -14.07
CA THR A 90 16.71 -9.16 -15.36
C THR A 90 15.74 -9.05 -16.54
N ASP A 91 14.54 -9.62 -16.40
CA ASP A 91 13.46 -9.56 -17.40
C ASP A 91 12.74 -8.18 -17.41
N GLY A 92 13.10 -7.26 -16.51
CA GLY A 92 12.49 -5.93 -16.40
C GLY A 92 11.12 -5.92 -15.72
N ASN A 93 10.69 -7.03 -15.11
CA ASN A 93 9.44 -7.11 -14.36
C ASN A 93 9.65 -6.71 -12.89
N ILE A 94 9.58 -5.40 -12.66
CA ILE A 94 9.84 -4.76 -11.36
C ILE A 94 8.88 -5.28 -10.29
N PHE A 95 7.59 -5.39 -10.62
CA PHE A 95 6.57 -5.79 -9.63
C PHE A 95 6.74 -7.24 -9.19
N GLU A 96 6.95 -8.16 -10.14
CA GLU A 96 7.26 -9.57 -9.80
C GLU A 96 8.56 -9.70 -9.02
N SER A 97 9.60 -8.99 -9.44
CA SER A 97 10.89 -9.00 -8.74
C SER A 97 10.73 -8.60 -7.26
N MET A 98 9.96 -7.54 -6.99
CA MET A 98 9.68 -7.11 -5.63
C MET A 98 8.90 -8.17 -4.83
N LYS A 99 7.87 -8.78 -5.42
CA LYS A 99 7.08 -9.83 -4.75
C LYS A 99 8.00 -10.96 -4.26
N TYR A 100 8.90 -11.44 -5.11
CA TYR A 100 9.79 -12.54 -4.75
C TYR A 100 10.93 -12.13 -3.82
N TYR A 101 11.48 -10.90 -3.96
CA TYR A 101 12.45 -10.41 -2.98
C TYR A 101 11.86 -10.35 -1.57
N LEU A 102 10.59 -9.92 -1.42
CA LEU A 102 9.93 -9.86 -0.12
C LEU A 102 9.82 -11.23 0.58
N LEU A 103 9.75 -12.32 -0.20
CA LEU A 103 9.70 -13.69 0.28
C LEU A 103 11.09 -14.32 0.49
N SER A 104 12.16 -13.66 0.06
CA SER A 104 13.51 -14.20 0.15
C SER A 104 14.18 -13.90 1.50
N ALA A 105 15.43 -14.37 1.66
CA ALA A 105 16.21 -14.14 2.87
C ALA A 105 16.61 -12.65 3.05
N GLU A 106 16.59 -11.87 1.96
CA GLU A 106 17.02 -10.47 1.90
C GLU A 106 15.92 -9.56 1.32
N PRO A 107 14.78 -9.39 2.02
CA PRO A 107 13.66 -8.59 1.54
C PRO A 107 14.02 -7.11 1.34
N GLU A 108 15.07 -6.62 1.97
CA GLU A 108 15.58 -5.27 1.77
C GLU A 108 16.09 -5.00 0.34
N LYS A 109 16.41 -6.04 -0.45
CA LYS A 109 16.80 -5.88 -1.87
C LYS A 109 15.67 -5.28 -2.72
N ALA A 110 14.41 -5.42 -2.30
CA ALA A 110 13.28 -4.79 -2.95
C ALA A 110 13.28 -3.26 -2.83
N LEU A 111 13.89 -2.68 -1.77
CA LEU A 111 13.88 -1.24 -1.49
C LEU A 111 14.43 -0.40 -2.64
N PRO A 112 15.70 -0.56 -3.09
CA PRO A 112 16.25 0.26 -4.16
C PRO A 112 15.45 0.14 -5.45
N ILE A 113 14.95 -1.05 -5.76
CA ILE A 113 14.19 -1.35 -6.98
C ILE A 113 12.85 -0.60 -6.96
N GLY A 114 12.06 -0.81 -5.91
CA GLY A 114 10.73 -0.22 -5.80
C GLY A 114 10.76 1.29 -5.60
N ILE A 115 11.68 1.81 -4.77
CA ILE A 115 11.80 3.25 -4.53
C ILE A 115 12.23 3.97 -5.80
N GLN A 116 13.19 3.42 -6.55
CA GLN A 116 13.64 4.02 -7.80
C GLN A 116 12.49 4.10 -8.81
N TYR A 117 11.74 3.00 -9.00
CA TYR A 117 10.56 3.00 -9.86
C TYR A 117 9.53 4.06 -9.46
N VAL A 118 9.20 4.14 -8.16
CA VAL A 118 8.25 5.14 -7.64
C VAL A 118 8.74 6.56 -7.92
N LYS A 119 10.03 6.84 -7.73
CA LYS A 119 10.62 8.15 -8.01
C LYS A 119 10.54 8.51 -9.49
N GLU A 120 10.81 7.57 -10.38
CA GLU A 120 10.69 7.75 -11.83
C GLU A 120 9.24 8.05 -12.23
N GLN A 121 8.28 7.30 -11.69
CA GLN A 121 6.86 7.54 -11.94
C GLN A 121 6.42 8.93 -11.47
N ILE A 122 6.70 9.31 -10.22
CA ILE A 122 6.30 10.62 -9.68
C ILE A 122 6.96 11.79 -10.44
N SER A 123 8.13 11.55 -11.05
CA SER A 123 8.82 12.55 -11.87
C SER A 123 8.18 12.74 -13.26
N SER A 124 7.35 11.80 -13.72
CA SER A 124 6.57 11.94 -14.95
C SER A 124 5.45 12.96 -14.78
N SER A 125 4.97 13.56 -15.87
CA SER A 125 3.88 14.55 -15.82
C SER A 125 2.48 13.93 -15.77
N ASP A 126 2.34 12.67 -16.17
CA ASP A 126 1.09 11.93 -16.35
C ASP A 126 0.89 10.79 -15.35
N TRP A 127 1.71 10.76 -14.29
CA TRP A 127 1.64 9.70 -13.29
C TRP A 127 0.31 9.68 -12.55
N THR A 128 -0.07 8.49 -12.10
CA THR A 128 -1.30 8.28 -11.33
C THR A 128 -0.98 7.57 -10.02
N LEU A 129 -1.82 7.78 -9.00
CA LEU A 129 -1.68 7.07 -7.72
C LEU A 129 -1.76 5.55 -7.90
N ASP A 130 -2.56 5.08 -8.84
CA ASP A 130 -2.78 3.65 -9.07
C ASP A 130 -1.56 2.97 -9.69
N ALA A 131 -0.70 3.73 -10.38
CA ALA A 131 0.59 3.24 -10.89
C ALA A 131 1.65 3.08 -9.79
N VAL A 132 1.57 3.88 -8.72
CA VAL A 132 2.64 3.99 -7.70
C VAL A 132 2.28 3.27 -6.40
N TYR A 133 1.03 3.37 -5.98
CA TYR A 133 0.56 2.82 -4.71
C TYR A 133 0.84 1.32 -4.55
N PRO A 134 0.62 0.44 -5.55
CA PRO A 134 0.88 -0.99 -5.39
C PRO A 134 2.33 -1.32 -5.00
N PHE A 135 3.29 -0.54 -5.50
CA PHE A 135 4.71 -0.72 -5.20
C PHE A 135 5.05 -0.29 -3.77
N LEU A 136 4.54 0.86 -3.33
CA LEU A 136 4.72 1.32 -1.95
C LEU A 136 3.99 0.43 -0.94
N ASP A 137 2.81 -0.07 -1.31
CA ASP A 137 2.05 -1.03 -0.50
C ASP A 137 2.88 -2.30 -0.27
N LEU A 138 3.49 -2.87 -1.31
CA LEU A 138 4.40 -4.01 -1.18
C LEU A 138 5.62 -3.72 -0.29
N LEU A 139 6.29 -2.58 -0.49
CA LEU A 139 7.45 -2.20 0.33
C LEU A 139 7.11 -2.04 1.81
N SER A 140 5.84 -1.76 2.14
CA SER A 140 5.38 -1.65 3.54
C SER A 140 5.35 -3.00 4.27
N TYR A 141 5.43 -4.13 3.55
CA TYR A 141 5.51 -5.48 4.11
C TYR A 141 6.95 -5.97 4.34
N ILE A 142 7.96 -5.12 4.13
CA ILE A 142 9.32 -5.43 4.61
C ILE A 142 9.31 -5.38 6.14
N ARG A 143 9.78 -6.47 6.76
CA ARG A 143 9.82 -6.61 8.22
C ARG A 143 10.64 -5.49 8.87
N THR A 144 10.15 -5.00 10.00
CA THR A 144 10.70 -3.81 10.67
C THR A 144 12.18 -3.98 11.02
N GLU A 145 12.58 -5.16 11.48
CA GLU A 145 13.96 -5.49 11.83
C GLU A 145 14.91 -5.42 10.63
N LYS A 146 14.43 -5.75 9.42
CA LYS A 146 15.19 -5.61 8.18
C LYS A 146 15.30 -4.14 7.75
N LEU A 147 14.22 -3.37 7.89
CA LEU A 147 14.22 -1.93 7.62
C LEU A 147 15.10 -1.12 8.59
N LEU A 148 15.29 -1.60 9.82
CA LEU A 148 16.12 -0.94 10.83
C LEU A 148 17.63 -1.17 10.64
N LEU A 149 18.04 -2.06 9.72
CA LEU A 149 19.44 -2.23 9.36
C LEU A 149 20.07 -0.90 8.92
N HIS A 150 21.30 -0.64 9.35
CA HIS A 150 21.99 0.62 9.05
C HIS A 150 22.12 0.89 7.55
N LYS A 151 22.39 -0.16 6.74
CA LYS A 151 22.46 -0.08 5.28
C LYS A 151 21.16 0.39 4.61
N CYS A 152 20.03 0.27 5.29
CA CYS A 152 18.72 0.66 4.77
C CYS A 152 18.29 2.06 5.22
N SER A 153 19.12 2.81 5.94
CA SER A 153 18.72 4.07 6.57
C SER A 153 18.22 5.12 5.57
N GLU A 154 18.91 5.28 4.45
CA GLU A 154 18.53 6.19 3.37
C GLU A 154 17.21 5.76 2.72
N PHE A 155 17.12 4.51 2.25
CA PHE A 155 15.91 3.96 1.64
C PHE A 155 14.69 4.00 2.58
N ARG A 156 14.87 3.72 3.87
CA ARG A 156 13.81 3.84 4.89
C ARG A 156 13.30 5.28 4.98
N ASN A 157 14.21 6.26 4.89
CA ASN A 157 13.83 7.66 4.93
C ASN A 157 13.07 8.09 3.68
N GLU A 158 13.52 7.68 2.49
CA GLU A 158 12.81 7.91 1.23
C GLU A 158 11.43 7.26 1.24
N LEU A 159 11.34 5.99 1.67
CA LEU A 159 10.09 5.25 1.79
C LEU A 159 9.09 5.96 2.70
N LEU A 160 9.52 6.44 3.87
CA LEU A 160 8.64 7.18 4.80
C LEU A 160 8.08 8.47 4.19
N ILE A 161 8.89 9.18 3.39
CA ILE A 161 8.46 10.41 2.72
C ILE A 161 7.47 10.09 1.60
N LEU A 162 7.78 9.11 0.76
CA LEU A 162 6.92 8.66 -0.33
C LEU A 162 5.58 8.13 0.20
N CYS A 163 5.60 7.28 1.23
CA CYS A 163 4.39 6.77 1.88
C CYS A 163 3.59 7.89 2.56
N GLY A 164 4.22 8.89 3.17
CA GLY A 164 3.53 10.04 3.75
C GLY A 164 2.77 10.85 2.70
N TYR A 165 3.43 11.15 1.58
CA TYR A 165 2.82 11.88 0.47
C TYR A 165 1.69 11.09 -0.21
N ILE A 166 1.97 9.86 -0.64
CA ILE A 166 0.97 9.01 -1.32
C ILE A 166 -0.18 8.67 -0.37
N GLY A 167 0.10 8.46 0.92
CA GLY A 167 -0.91 8.28 1.95
C GLY A 167 -1.84 9.48 2.09
N ALA A 168 -1.33 10.72 1.98
CA ALA A 168 -2.15 11.93 2.01
C ALA A 168 -3.09 11.98 0.80
N LEU A 169 -2.58 11.67 -0.39
CA LEU A 169 -3.37 11.64 -1.61
C LEU A 169 -4.45 10.54 -1.61
N LEU A 170 -4.13 9.36 -1.07
CA LEU A 170 -5.11 8.29 -0.85
C LEU A 170 -6.18 8.70 0.17
N ALA A 171 -5.79 9.38 1.26
CA ALA A 171 -6.73 9.90 2.24
C ALA A 171 -7.69 10.93 1.62
N ILE A 172 -7.20 11.81 0.75
CA ILE A 172 -8.04 12.74 -0.02
C ILE A 172 -9.04 11.96 -0.89
N ARG A 173 -8.56 10.98 -1.68
CA ARG A 173 -9.41 10.15 -2.56
C ARG A 173 -10.50 9.39 -1.78
N ARG A 174 -10.17 8.92 -0.58
CA ARG A 174 -11.09 8.19 0.32
C ARG A 174 -11.92 9.11 1.24
N GLN A 175 -11.79 10.43 1.09
CA GLN A 175 -12.48 11.45 1.89
C GLN A 175 -12.17 11.40 3.40
N TYR A 176 -10.99 10.90 3.76
CA TYR A 176 -10.48 10.95 5.14
C TYR A 176 -9.85 12.31 5.43
N THR A 177 -10.68 13.34 5.50
CA THR A 177 -10.24 14.75 5.52
C THR A 177 -9.41 15.14 6.74
N SER A 178 -9.68 14.55 7.91
CA SER A 178 -9.02 14.92 9.17
C SER A 178 -7.53 14.60 9.20
N ILE A 179 -7.09 13.55 8.51
CA ILE A 179 -5.69 13.07 8.53
C ILE A 179 -4.82 13.77 7.46
N VAL A 180 -5.43 14.36 6.43
CA VAL A 180 -4.70 14.96 5.29
C VAL A 180 -3.68 16.01 5.72
N PRO A 181 -4.02 17.03 6.54
CA PRO A 181 -3.04 18.03 6.95
C PRO A 181 -1.88 17.44 7.75
N ALA A 182 -2.16 16.44 8.60
CA ALA A 182 -1.15 15.80 9.42
C ALA A 182 -0.13 15.02 8.57
N LEU A 183 -0.58 14.35 7.50
CA LEU A 183 0.30 13.62 6.58
C LEU A 183 1.19 14.55 5.75
N TYR A 184 0.65 15.66 5.23
CA TYR A 184 1.45 16.66 4.52
C TYR A 184 2.49 17.34 5.43
N GLU A 185 2.10 17.68 6.66
CA GLU A 185 3.01 18.28 7.64
C GLU A 185 4.11 17.30 8.05
N TYR A 186 3.75 16.05 8.36
CA TYR A 186 4.70 14.99 8.66
C TYR A 186 5.72 14.80 7.53
N THR A 187 5.25 14.70 6.28
CA THR A 187 6.08 14.54 5.08
C THR A 187 7.03 15.73 4.91
N SER A 188 6.53 16.96 5.11
CA SER A 188 7.32 18.18 5.03
C SER A 188 8.42 18.25 6.11
N GLN A 189 8.12 17.79 7.33
CA GLN A 189 9.11 17.72 8.41
C GLN A 189 10.21 16.70 8.12
N LEU A 190 9.86 15.56 7.52
CA LEU A 190 10.84 14.57 7.09
C LEU A 190 11.78 15.12 6.01
N LEU A 191 11.23 15.80 5.00
CA LEU A 191 12.02 16.46 3.94
C LEU A 191 12.97 17.54 4.46
N LYS A 192 12.59 18.26 5.53
CA LYS A 192 13.45 19.29 6.13
C LYS A 192 14.63 18.73 6.93
N ARG A 193 14.42 17.58 7.59
CA ARG A 193 15.37 17.03 8.57
C ARG A 193 16.35 16.02 7.98
N ARG A 194 16.05 15.49 6.80
CA ARG A 194 16.76 14.35 6.22
C ARG A 194 17.31 14.74 4.87
N ASP A 195 18.56 14.39 4.62
CA ASP A 195 19.14 14.45 3.29
C ASP A 195 18.68 13.21 2.52
N VAL A 196 17.76 13.42 1.57
CA VAL A 196 17.10 12.35 0.80
C VAL A 196 16.91 12.78 -0.65
N CYS A 197 16.99 11.84 -1.58
CA CYS A 197 16.81 12.09 -2.99
C CYS A 197 15.40 11.68 -3.41
N VAL A 198 14.41 12.57 -3.26
CA VAL A 198 13.03 12.29 -3.72
C VAL A 198 12.52 13.41 -4.62
N PRO A 199 11.66 13.13 -5.62
CA PRO A 199 11.14 14.13 -6.57
C PRO A 199 10.01 14.96 -5.94
N LEU A 200 10.15 15.36 -4.67
CA LEU A 200 9.16 16.11 -3.93
C LEU A 200 9.80 17.37 -3.35
N LYS A 201 9.10 18.50 -3.48
CA LYS A 201 9.57 19.80 -2.94
C LYS A 201 8.62 20.27 -1.85
N ILE A 202 9.18 20.80 -0.76
CA ILE A 202 8.39 21.35 0.36
C ILE A 202 7.40 22.43 -0.14
N LYS A 203 7.83 23.27 -1.09
CA LYS A 203 6.97 24.31 -1.68
C LYS A 203 5.73 23.71 -2.36
N GLN A 204 5.92 22.67 -3.16
CA GLN A 204 4.83 21.95 -3.84
C GLN A 204 3.84 21.36 -2.81
N LEU A 205 4.35 20.70 -1.76
CA LEU A 205 3.50 20.13 -0.70
C LEU A 205 2.65 21.20 0.01
N SER A 206 3.22 22.38 0.25
CA SER A 206 2.48 23.49 0.86
C SER A 206 1.38 24.02 -0.06
N GLU A 207 1.68 24.21 -1.34
CA GLU A 207 0.74 24.71 -2.35
C GLU A 207 -0.43 23.73 -2.54
N GLU A 208 -0.15 22.43 -2.62
CA GLU A 208 -1.19 21.38 -2.71
C GLU A 208 -2.07 21.34 -1.46
N LEU A 209 -1.48 21.43 -0.26
CA LEU A 209 -2.24 21.44 0.99
C LEU A 209 -3.17 22.65 1.08
N ASP A 210 -2.70 23.83 0.69
CA ASP A 210 -3.52 25.05 0.69
C ASP A 210 -4.63 24.98 -0.36
N ALA A 211 -4.34 24.48 -1.57
CA ALA A 211 -5.35 24.23 -2.59
C ALA A 211 -6.43 23.23 -2.09
N TRP A 212 -6.01 22.15 -1.44
CA TRP A 212 -6.94 21.18 -0.85
C TRP A 212 -7.82 21.81 0.24
N ARG A 213 -7.28 22.67 1.12
CA ARG A 213 -8.06 23.36 2.16
C ARG A 213 -9.17 24.23 1.55
N VAL A 214 -8.87 24.96 0.49
CA VAL A 214 -9.84 25.80 -0.22
C VAL A 214 -10.97 24.95 -0.81
N CYS A 215 -10.62 23.85 -1.49
CA CYS A 215 -11.61 22.93 -2.07
C CYS A 215 -12.44 22.20 -1.01
N SER A 216 -11.83 21.75 0.07
CA SER A 216 -12.53 21.04 1.16
C SER A 216 -13.54 21.95 1.87
N GLN A 217 -13.19 23.22 2.08
CA GLN A 217 -14.10 24.21 2.67
C GLN A 217 -15.29 24.54 1.77
N SER A 218 -15.10 24.59 0.44
CA SER A 218 -16.23 24.84 -0.49
C SER A 218 -17.20 23.65 -0.52
N LEU A 219 -16.68 22.42 -0.53
CA LEU A 219 -17.47 21.19 -0.42
C LEU A 219 -18.31 21.15 0.87
N ASN A 220 -17.72 21.53 2.01
CA ASN A 220 -18.44 21.60 3.29
C ASN A 220 -19.52 22.70 3.30
N LYS A 221 -19.27 23.85 2.68
CA LYS A 221 -20.28 24.93 2.57
C LYS A 221 -21.46 24.51 1.69
N MET A 222 -21.21 23.81 0.58
CA MET A 222 -22.26 23.29 -0.29
C MET A 222 -23.11 22.23 0.41
N SER A 223 -22.49 21.27 1.12
CA SER A 223 -23.25 20.24 1.84
C SER A 223 -24.15 20.82 2.94
N THR A 224 -23.70 21.88 3.63
CA THR A 224 -24.55 22.62 4.59
C THR A 224 -25.68 23.39 3.93
N PHE A 225 -25.47 23.95 2.72
CA PHE A 225 -26.49 24.68 1.99
C PHE A 225 -27.63 23.77 1.50
N TYR A 226 -27.29 22.59 0.98
CA TYR A 226 -28.30 21.59 0.59
C TYR A 226 -29.07 21.05 1.80
N ARG A 227 -28.39 20.76 2.92
CA ARG A 227 -29.05 20.31 4.16
C ARG A 227 -30.02 21.37 4.72
N SER A 228 -29.65 22.65 4.64
CA SER A 228 -30.53 23.76 5.05
C SER A 228 -31.68 24.01 4.07
N SER A 229 -31.58 23.57 2.82
CA SER A 229 -32.64 23.74 1.81
C SER A 229 -33.70 22.63 1.92
N ASP A 230 -33.30 21.40 2.27
CA ASP A 230 -34.22 20.29 2.53
C ASP A 230 -35.01 20.48 3.83
N GLU A 231 -34.44 21.11 4.85
CA GLU A 231 -35.14 21.48 6.10
C GLU A 231 -36.15 22.62 5.92
N LEU A 232 -36.06 23.39 4.83
CA LEU A 232 -37.02 24.46 4.49
C LEU A 232 -38.15 24.00 3.56
N LEU A 233 -38.16 22.72 3.17
CA LEU A 233 -39.19 22.09 2.32
C LEU A 233 -40.05 21.05 3.07
N GLN A 234 -39.94 20.97 4.41
CA GLN A 234 -40.87 20.26 5.30
C GLN A 234 -41.74 21.24 6.07
#